data_AF-A0A0A6CXW2-F1
#
_entry.id   AF-A0A0A6CXW2-F1
#
_cell.length_a   1.000
_cell.length_b   1.000
_cell.length_c   1.000
_cell.angle_alpha   90.00
_cell.angle_beta   90.00
_cell.angle_gamma   90.00
#
_symmetry.space_group_name_H-M   'P 1'
#
loop_
_entity.id
_entity.type
_entity.pdbx_description
1 polymer ?
#
loop_
_entity_poly.entity_id
_entity_poly.type
_entity_poly.pdbx_seq_one_letter_code
_entity_poly.pdbx_strand_id
1 'polypeptide(L)'
;MTTAFDEVPADGQVVVNQVVERLAALAAADLSGAPSFATLRRRVLEEQRRRDRRTRPGGHLNFDCCAFAMTNLDRPERVAFAIIDRRTQLVLGAALGNARKAGHGYGLAAADALRRIRTGSLKDVAWAERLEQTELVTGLDDGLQKIGVEAAWANLPVVQPAGKPGRYLRRAAGDRMGRMLFLSADRLARSADGDEQEVEDAGDDAARLQVEVEIHNAAILPDLERDSAPRPPAGLIATLEFFARDLDVQRSEQAEPA
;
A
#
# COMPACT_ATOMS: atom_id res chain seq x y z
N MET A 1 -13.73 -13.93 32.59
CA MET A 1 -13.84 -12.48 32.36
C MET A 1 -13.67 -12.28 30.87
N THR A 2 -14.78 -12.32 30.13
CA THR A 2 -14.83 -12.12 28.68
C THR A 2 -14.68 -10.63 28.43
N THR A 3 -13.63 -10.20 27.72
CA THR A 3 -13.48 -8.78 27.42
C THR A 3 -14.49 -8.42 26.33
N ALA A 4 -14.96 -7.17 26.27
CA ALA A 4 -15.89 -6.68 25.23
C ALA A 4 -15.36 -6.86 23.79
N PHE A 5 -14.12 -7.32 23.65
CA PHE A 5 -13.43 -7.59 22.40
C PHE A 5 -13.49 -9.07 21.95
N ASP A 6 -14.01 -9.99 22.77
CA ASP A 6 -14.00 -11.44 22.51
C ASP A 6 -15.27 -11.98 21.81
N GLU A 7 -16.29 -11.14 21.61
CA GLU A 7 -17.50 -11.49 20.85
C GLU A 7 -17.48 -10.92 19.43
N VAL A 8 -16.37 -11.12 18.70
CA VAL A 8 -16.23 -10.68 17.31
C VAL A 8 -16.24 -11.89 16.38
N PRO A 9 -17.31 -12.11 15.58
CA PRO A 9 -17.34 -13.19 14.60
C PRO A 9 -16.30 -12.97 13.51
N ALA A 10 -15.78 -14.07 12.97
CA ALA A 10 -14.75 -14.11 11.92
C ALA A 10 -15.16 -13.39 10.61
N ASP A 11 -16.44 -13.05 10.48
CA ASP A 11 -17.07 -12.57 9.25
C ASP A 11 -17.03 -11.02 9.11
N GLY A 12 -16.37 -10.34 10.05
CA GLY A 12 -15.56 -9.16 9.72
C GLY A 12 -16.26 -7.82 9.41
N GLN A 13 -17.54 -7.63 9.73
CA GLN A 13 -18.14 -6.29 9.75
C GLN A 13 -18.65 -5.90 11.13
N VAL A 14 -17.71 -5.74 12.06
CA VAL A 14 -17.96 -4.91 13.24
C VAL A 14 -18.03 -3.46 12.77
N VAL A 15 -19.22 -2.85 12.85
CA VAL A 15 -19.37 -1.42 12.56
C VAL A 15 -18.64 -0.67 13.67
N VAL A 16 -17.48 -0.09 13.37
CA VAL A 16 -16.62 0.63 14.33
C VAL A 16 -17.42 1.56 15.25
N ASN A 17 -18.45 2.23 14.71
CA ASN A 17 -19.33 3.09 15.50
C ASN A 17 -20.06 2.34 16.63
N GLN A 18 -20.55 1.12 16.40
CA GLN A 18 -21.26 0.33 17.41
C GLN A 18 -20.35 -0.06 18.58
N VAL A 19 -19.08 -0.39 18.31
CA VAL A 19 -18.10 -0.70 19.38
C VAL A 19 -17.72 0.55 20.14
N VAL A 20 -17.54 1.68 19.44
CA VAL A 20 -17.22 2.95 20.09
C VAL A 20 -18.38 3.43 20.97
N GLU A 21 -19.62 3.29 20.50
CA GLU A 21 -20.83 3.60 21.27
C GLU A 21 -20.94 2.72 22.52
N ARG A 22 -20.68 1.41 22.39
CA ARG A 22 -20.67 0.49 23.54
C ARG A 22 -19.59 0.84 24.56
N LEU A 23 -18.37 1.16 24.10
CA LEU A 23 -17.28 1.58 24.98
C LEU A 23 -17.57 2.93 25.66
N ALA A 24 -18.20 3.86 24.95
CA ALA A 24 -18.61 5.14 25.52
C ALA A 24 -19.69 4.95 26.60
N ALA A 25 -20.66 4.07 26.37
CA ALA A 25 -21.70 3.73 27.36
C ALA A 25 -21.12 3.08 28.62
N LEU A 26 -20.16 2.16 28.46
CA LEU A 26 -19.45 1.54 29.58
C LEU A 26 -18.58 2.55 30.35
N ALA A 27 -17.84 3.42 29.64
CA ALA A 27 -17.01 4.45 30.26
C ALA A 27 -17.83 5.52 31.01
N ALA A 28 -19.03 5.84 30.51
CA ALA A 28 -19.96 6.77 31.17
C ALA A 28 -20.57 6.18 32.46
N ALA A 29 -20.66 4.85 32.57
CA ALA A 29 -21.16 4.17 33.77
C ALA A 29 -20.11 4.09 34.90
N ASP A 30 -18.81 4.15 34.57
CA ASP A 30 -17.76 3.70 35.50
C ASP A 30 -16.83 4.78 36.07
N LEU A 31 -16.63 5.98 35.50
CA LEU A 31 -15.85 7.08 36.16
C LEU A 31 -15.78 8.43 35.39
N SER A 32 -15.52 9.50 36.14
CA SER A 32 -15.22 10.87 35.68
C SER A 32 -13.92 10.92 34.85
N GLY A 33 -14.06 11.10 33.53
CA GLY A 33 -12.93 11.24 32.60
C GLY A 33 -12.99 10.28 31.41
N ALA A 34 -14.18 9.96 30.92
CA ALA A 34 -14.35 9.15 29.72
C ALA A 34 -13.56 9.76 28.54
N PRO A 35 -12.70 8.97 27.84
CA PRO A 35 -12.00 9.44 26.65
C PRO A 35 -13.01 9.94 25.61
N SER A 36 -12.64 10.96 24.84
CA SER A 36 -13.50 11.45 23.77
C SER A 36 -13.84 10.34 22.77
N PHE A 37 -15.01 10.43 22.13
CA PHE A 37 -15.43 9.50 21.10
C PHE A 37 -14.37 9.33 19.99
N ALA A 38 -13.68 10.41 19.63
CA ALA A 38 -12.57 10.38 18.68
C ALA A 38 -11.39 9.53 19.18
N THR A 39 -11.07 9.59 20.48
CA THR A 39 -10.02 8.77 21.09
C THR A 39 -10.40 7.29 21.11
N LEU A 40 -11.64 6.97 21.49
CA LEU A 40 -12.16 5.60 21.47
C LEU A 40 -12.16 5.02 20.06
N ARG A 41 -12.65 5.78 19.08
CA ARG A 41 -12.62 5.39 17.67
C ARG A 41 -11.20 5.13 17.17
N ARG A 42 -10.24 6.00 17.52
CA ARG A 42 -8.84 5.79 17.19
C ARG A 42 -8.31 4.47 17.79
N ARG A 43 -8.59 4.20 19.06
CA ARG A 43 -8.17 2.96 19.75
C ARG A 43 -8.80 1.70 19.16
N VAL A 44 -10.08 1.73 18.83
CA VAL A 44 -10.76 0.60 18.17
C VAL A 44 -10.16 0.33 16.80
N LEU A 45 -9.88 1.38 16.01
CA LEU A 45 -9.20 1.23 14.72
C LEU A 45 -7.76 0.72 14.87
N GLU A 46 -7.02 1.19 15.88
CA GLU A 46 -5.67 0.67 16.21
C GLU A 46 -5.71 -0.82 16.55
N GLU A 47 -6.65 -1.26 17.41
CA GLU A 47 -6.79 -2.66 17.79
C GLU A 47 -7.29 -3.54 16.64
N GLN A 48 -8.22 -3.04 15.81
CA GLN A 48 -8.65 -3.74 14.61
C GLN A 48 -7.47 -3.94 13.66
N ARG A 49 -6.66 -2.91 13.41
CA ARG A 49 -5.42 -3.03 12.63
C ARG A 49 -4.45 -4.01 13.26
N ARG A 50 -4.27 -3.99 14.58
CA ARG A 50 -3.40 -4.93 15.30
C ARG A 50 -3.86 -6.38 15.12
N ARG A 51 -5.17 -6.62 15.14
CA ARG A 51 -5.76 -7.95 14.88
C ARG A 51 -5.58 -8.36 13.43
N ASP A 52 -5.86 -7.47 12.48
CA ASP A 52 -5.69 -7.73 11.04
C ASP A 52 -4.21 -8.01 10.71
N ARG A 53 -3.25 -7.37 11.39
CA ARG A 53 -1.80 -7.61 11.26
C ARG A 53 -1.34 -8.98 11.75
N ARG A 54 -2.13 -9.68 12.56
CA ARG A 54 -1.84 -11.08 12.92
C ARG A 54 -2.20 -12.05 11.78
N THR A 55 -2.62 -11.55 10.62
CA THR A 55 -2.78 -12.38 9.43
C THR A 55 -1.49 -12.41 8.60
N ARG A 56 -1.34 -13.45 7.80
CA ARG A 56 -0.20 -13.60 6.88
C ARG A 56 -0.40 -12.70 5.65
N PRO A 57 0.60 -11.87 5.27
CA PRO A 57 0.50 -11.01 4.08
C PRO A 57 0.58 -11.80 2.77
N GLY A 58 0.19 -11.17 1.67
CA GLY A 58 0.30 -11.71 0.31
C GLY A 58 -1.00 -12.32 -0.24
N GLY A 59 -2.08 -12.33 0.54
CA GLY A 59 -3.38 -12.81 0.08
C GLY A 59 -4.17 -11.78 -0.74
N HIS A 60 -3.99 -10.49 -0.46
CA HIS A 60 -4.72 -9.41 -1.13
C HIS A 60 -3.81 -8.21 -1.37
N LEU A 61 -3.59 -7.85 -2.62
CA LEU A 61 -2.73 -6.73 -2.99
C LEU A 61 -3.55 -5.53 -3.43
N ASN A 62 -3.09 -4.34 -3.06
CA ASN A 62 -3.57 -3.09 -3.61
C ASN A 62 -2.40 -2.36 -4.27
N PHE A 63 -2.55 -2.03 -5.54
CA PHE A 63 -1.66 -1.17 -6.29
C PHE A 63 -2.27 0.23 -6.28
N ASP A 64 -1.52 1.19 -5.74
CA ASP A 64 -1.97 2.56 -5.56
C ASP A 64 -0.90 3.56 -5.98
N CYS A 65 -1.34 4.75 -6.35
CA CYS A 65 -0.46 5.87 -6.67
C CYS A 65 -0.93 7.13 -5.94
N CYS A 66 0.01 7.98 -5.52
CA CYS A 66 -0.33 9.21 -4.81
C CYS A 66 0.74 10.27 -5.04
N ALA A 67 0.30 11.51 -5.22
CA ALA A 67 1.20 12.65 -5.14
C ALA A 67 1.61 12.88 -3.68
N PHE A 68 2.86 13.24 -3.45
CA PHE A 68 3.35 13.61 -2.14
C PHE A 68 4.21 14.87 -2.21
N ALA A 69 4.27 15.55 -1.08
CA ALA A 69 5.24 16.59 -0.80
C ALA A 69 6.19 16.13 0.31
N MET A 70 7.45 16.51 0.20
CA MET A 70 8.42 16.29 1.26
C MET A 70 8.29 17.41 2.30
N THR A 71 7.85 17.05 3.50
CA THR A 71 7.65 18.04 4.57
C THR A 71 8.99 18.65 4.96
N ASN A 72 9.05 19.98 5.05
CA ASN A 72 10.25 20.77 5.42
C ASN A 72 11.41 20.70 4.41
N LEU A 73 11.15 20.26 3.18
CA LEU A 73 12.04 20.44 2.05
C LEU A 73 11.26 21.26 1.03
N ASP A 74 11.82 22.37 0.57
CA ASP A 74 11.24 23.17 -0.53
C ASP A 74 11.48 22.42 -1.86
N ARG A 75 10.94 21.21 -1.92
CA ARG A 75 11.07 20.29 -3.04
C ARG A 75 9.74 20.19 -3.77
N PRO A 76 9.78 20.08 -5.10
CA PRO A 76 8.60 19.89 -5.93
C PRO A 76 7.81 18.63 -5.53
N GLU A 77 6.52 18.64 -5.83
CA GLU A 77 5.63 17.50 -5.60
C GLU A 77 6.05 16.32 -6.50
N ARG A 78 5.92 15.11 -5.97
CA ARG A 78 6.35 13.86 -6.64
C ARG A 78 5.23 12.85 -6.62
N VAL A 79 5.26 11.88 -7.54
CA VAL A 79 4.30 10.77 -7.54
C VAL A 79 4.97 9.49 -7.07
N ALA A 80 4.41 8.88 -6.03
CA ALA A 80 4.80 7.57 -5.55
C ALA A 80 3.79 6.51 -6.02
N PHE A 81 4.31 5.37 -6.44
CA PHE A 81 3.59 4.13 -6.70
C PHE A 81 3.92 3.14 -5.59
N ALA A 82 2.93 2.43 -5.10
CA ALA A 82 3.10 1.46 -4.01
C ALA A 82 2.25 0.21 -4.22
N ILE A 83 2.80 -0.93 -3.82
CA ILE A 83 2.09 -2.20 -3.72
C ILE A 83 1.93 -2.53 -2.25
N ILE A 84 0.70 -2.68 -1.80
CA ILE A 84 0.36 -2.75 -0.38
C ILE A 84 -0.42 -4.03 -0.13
N ASP A 85 -0.04 -4.80 0.89
CA ASP A 85 -0.88 -5.87 1.39
C ASP A 85 -2.10 -5.27 2.13
N ARG A 86 -3.30 -5.60 1.66
CA ARG A 86 -4.55 -4.97 2.13
C ARG A 86 -4.81 -5.17 3.62
N ARG A 87 -4.42 -6.32 4.18
CA ARG A 87 -4.77 -6.72 5.56
C ARG A 87 -3.72 -6.21 6.54
N THR A 88 -2.47 -6.56 6.31
CA THR A 88 -1.34 -6.20 7.18
C THR A 88 -0.88 -4.75 7.00
N GLN A 89 -1.23 -4.13 5.87
CA GLN A 89 -0.81 -2.78 5.49
C GLN A 89 0.70 -2.63 5.27
N LEU A 90 1.41 -3.75 5.09
CA LEU A 90 2.79 -3.76 4.63
C LEU A 90 2.87 -3.17 3.23
N VAL A 91 3.85 -2.31 3.01
CA VAL A 91 4.22 -1.85 1.68
C VAL A 91 5.22 -2.85 1.13
N LEU A 92 4.79 -3.67 0.18
CA LEU A 92 5.62 -4.72 -0.42
C LEU A 92 6.71 -4.12 -1.29
N GLY A 93 6.40 -3.06 -2.05
CA GLY A 93 7.36 -2.31 -2.84
C GLY A 93 6.83 -0.93 -3.19
N ALA A 94 7.75 -0.01 -3.47
CA ALA A 94 7.44 1.37 -3.82
C ALA A 94 8.45 1.98 -4.79
N ALA A 95 7.99 2.90 -5.62
CA ALA A 95 8.84 3.64 -6.55
C ALA A 95 8.30 5.05 -6.82
N LEU A 96 9.18 5.94 -7.25
CA LEU A 96 8.77 7.20 -7.87
C LEU A 96 8.49 6.99 -9.35
N GLY A 97 7.60 7.81 -9.91
CA GLY A 97 7.33 7.77 -11.34
C GLY A 97 6.47 8.93 -11.81
N ASN A 98 5.88 8.78 -12.99
CA ASN A 98 4.95 9.74 -13.59
C ASN A 98 3.54 9.14 -13.61
N ALA A 99 2.55 9.88 -13.11
CA ALA A 99 1.15 9.44 -13.06
C ALA A 99 0.53 9.13 -14.44
N ARG A 100 1.06 9.70 -15.53
CA ARG A 100 0.66 9.42 -16.92
C ARG A 100 1.32 8.16 -17.51
N LYS A 101 2.37 7.64 -16.85
CA LYS A 101 3.07 6.39 -17.19
C LYS A 101 2.91 5.42 -16.02
N ALA A 102 1.68 5.20 -15.59
CA ALA A 102 1.41 4.52 -14.34
C ALA A 102 1.73 3.02 -14.41
N GLY A 103 1.61 2.39 -15.59
CA GLY A 103 2.14 1.05 -15.82
C GLY A 103 3.63 0.92 -15.49
N HIS A 104 4.45 1.86 -15.97
CA HIS A 104 5.88 1.93 -15.66
C HIS A 104 6.14 2.13 -14.15
N GLY A 105 5.41 3.05 -13.51
CA GLY A 105 5.52 3.28 -12.07
C GLY A 105 5.20 2.04 -11.22
N TYR A 106 4.13 1.32 -11.58
CA TYR A 106 3.79 0.04 -10.94
C TYR A 106 4.80 -1.06 -11.23
N GLY A 107 5.37 -1.10 -12.43
CA GLY A 107 6.45 -2.02 -12.76
C GLY A 107 7.69 -1.81 -11.90
N LEU A 108 8.10 -0.55 -11.69
CA LEU A 108 9.22 -0.22 -10.79
C LEU A 108 8.90 -0.63 -9.33
N ALA A 109 7.68 -0.36 -8.86
CA ALA A 109 7.26 -0.76 -7.51
C ALA A 109 7.22 -2.29 -7.36
N ALA A 110 6.83 -3.02 -8.41
CA ALA A 110 6.83 -4.48 -8.43
C ALA A 110 8.24 -5.08 -8.43
N ALA A 111 9.18 -4.47 -9.18
CA ALA A 111 10.59 -4.85 -9.15
C ALA A 111 11.20 -4.65 -7.75
N ASP A 112 10.89 -3.52 -7.10
CA ASP A 112 11.29 -3.27 -5.72
C ASP A 112 10.68 -4.30 -4.74
N ALA A 113 9.40 -4.66 -4.92
CA ALA A 113 8.75 -5.70 -4.13
C ALA A 113 9.44 -7.06 -4.27
N LEU A 114 9.73 -7.48 -5.50
CA LEU A 114 10.47 -8.72 -5.76
C LEU A 114 11.84 -8.73 -5.09
N ARG A 115 12.57 -7.60 -5.14
CA ARG A 115 13.86 -7.46 -4.46
C ARG A 115 13.70 -7.59 -2.94
N ARG A 116 12.73 -6.91 -2.34
CA ARG A 116 12.47 -6.96 -0.88
C ARG A 116 12.09 -8.35 -0.40
N ILE A 117 11.29 -9.08 -1.18
CA ILE A 117 10.86 -10.45 -0.89
C ILE A 117 12.04 -11.43 -1.04
N ARG A 118 12.88 -11.28 -2.06
CA ARG A 118 13.97 -12.24 -2.35
C ARG A 118 15.17 -12.05 -1.43
N THR A 119 15.57 -10.80 -1.19
CA THR A 119 16.86 -10.50 -0.55
C THR A 119 16.78 -9.38 0.49
N GLY A 120 15.61 -8.80 0.74
CA GLY A 120 15.46 -7.62 1.61
C GLY A 120 14.67 -7.89 2.89
N SER A 121 14.03 -6.82 3.40
CA SER A 121 13.32 -6.80 4.69
C SER A 121 12.11 -7.73 4.77
N LEU A 122 11.64 -8.26 3.64
CA LEU A 122 10.46 -9.14 3.58
C LEU A 122 10.82 -10.62 3.36
N LYS A 123 12.11 -10.96 3.37
CA LYS A 123 12.59 -12.33 3.09
C LYS A 123 12.04 -13.38 4.06
N ASP A 124 11.99 -13.02 5.34
CA ASP A 124 11.64 -13.97 6.43
C ASP A 124 10.19 -13.82 6.91
N VAL A 125 9.34 -13.17 6.11
CA VAL A 125 7.91 -13.02 6.39
C VAL A 125 7.18 -14.35 6.21
N ALA A 126 6.28 -14.69 7.13
CA ALA A 126 5.38 -15.83 6.96
C ALA A 126 4.22 -15.45 6.04
N TRP A 127 4.28 -15.87 4.79
CA TRP A 127 3.31 -15.50 3.76
C TRP A 127 1.99 -16.29 3.84
N ALA A 128 0.93 -15.70 3.29
CA ALA A 128 -0.33 -16.38 3.03
C ALA A 128 -0.11 -17.59 2.11
N GLU A 129 -1.03 -18.54 2.11
CA GLU A 129 -0.92 -19.74 1.28
C GLU A 129 -1.12 -19.46 -0.22
N ARG A 130 -2.02 -18.52 -0.53
CA ARG A 130 -2.38 -18.15 -1.90
C ARG A 130 -2.67 -16.67 -2.04
N LEU A 131 -2.47 -16.14 -3.25
CA LEU A 131 -2.98 -14.84 -3.65
C LEU A 131 -4.45 -15.01 -4.07
N GLU A 132 -5.34 -14.27 -3.45
CA GLU A 132 -6.79 -14.33 -3.75
C GLU A 132 -7.20 -13.20 -4.70
N GLN A 133 -6.65 -12.00 -4.52
CA GLN A 133 -7.05 -10.84 -5.30
C GLN A 133 -5.96 -9.77 -5.35
N THR A 134 -5.90 -9.06 -6.47
CA THR A 134 -5.13 -7.84 -6.66
C THR A 134 -6.05 -6.73 -7.15
N GLU A 135 -6.09 -5.60 -6.45
CA GLU A 135 -6.82 -4.39 -6.85
C GLU A 135 -5.83 -3.38 -7.42
N LEU A 136 -6.10 -2.87 -8.62
CA LEU A 136 -5.26 -1.90 -9.32
C LEU A 136 -5.99 -0.58 -9.51
N VAL A 137 -5.44 0.50 -8.94
CA VAL A 137 -5.89 1.86 -9.23
C VAL A 137 -5.28 2.30 -10.56
N THR A 138 -6.13 2.49 -11.57
CA THR A 138 -5.73 2.89 -12.92
C THR A 138 -5.21 4.34 -13.00
N GLY A 139 -5.54 5.20 -12.04
CA GLY A 139 -4.98 6.55 -11.95
C GLY A 139 -5.44 7.47 -13.08
N LEU A 140 -4.48 8.11 -13.76
CA LEU A 140 -4.67 9.08 -14.86
C LEU A 140 -4.20 8.54 -16.22
N ASP A 141 -3.88 7.25 -16.29
CA ASP A 141 -3.29 6.60 -17.46
C ASP A 141 -4.34 5.71 -18.13
N ASP A 142 -4.79 6.11 -19.32
CA ASP A 142 -5.77 5.37 -20.11
C ASP A 142 -5.22 4.00 -20.58
N GLY A 143 -3.89 3.86 -20.66
CA GLY A 143 -3.21 2.63 -21.07
C GLY A 143 -3.37 1.48 -20.06
N LEU A 144 -3.62 1.81 -18.79
CA LEU A 144 -3.82 0.81 -17.74
C LEU A 144 -5.09 -0.03 -17.92
N GLN A 145 -6.05 0.38 -18.75
CA GLN A 145 -7.21 -0.47 -19.07
C GLN A 145 -6.80 -1.77 -19.78
N LYS A 146 -5.72 -1.74 -20.59
CA LYS A 146 -5.22 -2.93 -21.30
C LYS A 146 -4.59 -3.95 -20.36
N ILE A 147 -3.95 -3.47 -19.29
CA ILE A 147 -3.31 -4.31 -18.27
C ILE A 147 -4.31 -5.27 -17.60
N GLY A 148 -5.58 -4.86 -17.42
CA GLY A 148 -6.61 -5.76 -16.89
C GLY A 148 -6.90 -6.95 -17.81
N VAL A 149 -6.88 -6.73 -19.13
CA VAL A 149 -7.08 -7.79 -20.14
C VAL A 149 -5.88 -8.72 -20.19
N GLU A 150 -4.66 -8.17 -20.19
CA GLU A 150 -3.42 -8.94 -20.24
C GLU A 150 -3.23 -9.79 -18.96
N ALA A 151 -3.55 -9.22 -17.79
CA ALA A 151 -3.55 -9.96 -16.54
C ALA A 151 -4.55 -11.12 -16.55
N ALA A 152 -5.73 -10.93 -17.15
CA ALA A 152 -6.71 -11.99 -17.30
C ALA A 152 -6.20 -13.11 -18.23
N TRP A 153 -5.53 -12.79 -19.34
CA TRP A 153 -4.87 -13.79 -20.20
C TRP A 153 -3.75 -14.54 -19.47
N ALA A 154 -3.06 -13.89 -18.55
CA ALA A 154 -2.06 -14.51 -17.68
C ALA A 154 -2.68 -15.28 -16.48
N ASN A 155 -4.01 -15.38 -16.38
CA ASN A 155 -4.75 -15.98 -15.26
C ASN A 155 -4.41 -15.38 -13.89
N LEU A 156 -4.15 -14.07 -13.84
CA LEU A 156 -3.87 -13.34 -12.62
C LEU A 156 -5.16 -12.73 -12.06
N PRO A 157 -5.38 -12.76 -10.72
CA PRO A 157 -6.62 -12.27 -10.11
C PRO A 157 -6.61 -10.73 -9.95
N VAL A 158 -6.37 -10.00 -11.04
CA VAL A 158 -6.31 -8.54 -11.06
C VAL A 158 -7.68 -7.97 -11.38
N VAL A 159 -8.15 -7.04 -10.55
CA VAL A 159 -9.36 -6.26 -10.76
C VAL A 159 -9.03 -4.78 -10.71
N GLN A 160 -9.78 -3.98 -11.47
CA GLN A 160 -9.62 -2.53 -11.55
C GLN A 160 -10.85 -1.83 -10.95
N PRO A 161 -10.92 -1.70 -9.62
CA PRO A 161 -12.05 -1.04 -9.00
C PRO A 161 -12.06 0.45 -9.33
N ALA A 162 -13.25 1.03 -9.48
CA ALA A 162 -13.39 2.49 -9.49
C ALA A 162 -12.93 3.05 -8.13
N GLY A 163 -11.79 3.73 -8.11
CA GLY A 163 -11.15 4.19 -6.89
C GLY A 163 -10.33 5.45 -7.11
N LYS A 164 -10.27 6.31 -6.09
CA LYS A 164 -9.43 7.51 -6.14
C LYS A 164 -7.99 7.15 -5.78
N PRO A 165 -6.99 7.70 -6.50
CA PRO A 165 -5.58 7.59 -6.15
C PRO A 165 -5.28 7.98 -4.70
N GLY A 166 -4.38 7.22 -4.08
CA GLY A 166 -3.88 7.44 -2.72
C GLY A 166 -4.80 6.91 -1.62
N ARG A 167 -5.89 6.23 -1.97
CA ARG A 167 -6.84 5.66 -0.99
C ARG A 167 -6.18 4.58 -0.13
N TYR A 168 -5.45 3.66 -0.76
CA TYR A 168 -4.85 2.51 -0.08
C TYR A 168 -3.61 2.93 0.70
N LEU A 169 -2.79 3.83 0.13
CA LEU A 169 -1.67 4.45 0.84
C LEU A 169 -2.13 5.18 2.11
N ARG A 170 -3.18 6.00 2.01
CA ARG A 170 -3.74 6.67 3.19
C ARG A 170 -4.34 5.71 4.20
N ARG A 171 -4.97 4.63 3.74
CA ARG A 171 -5.44 3.59 4.65
C ARG A 171 -4.28 2.94 5.41
N ALA A 172 -3.15 2.72 4.73
CA ALA A 172 -1.97 2.06 5.31
C ALA A 172 -1.20 2.95 6.29
N ALA A 173 -0.86 4.17 5.91
CA ALA A 173 0.02 5.05 6.68
C ALA A 173 -0.66 6.31 7.26
N GLY A 174 -1.95 6.55 6.98
CA GLY A 174 -2.64 7.79 7.34
C GLY A 174 -2.37 8.90 6.33
N ASP A 175 -2.43 10.18 6.74
CA ASP A 175 -2.22 11.29 5.79
C ASP A 175 -0.75 11.51 5.41
N ARG A 176 0.18 10.80 6.06
CA ARG A 176 1.61 10.90 5.80
C ARG A 176 2.33 9.58 6.08
N MET A 177 3.44 9.34 5.41
CA MET A 177 4.40 8.29 5.73
C MET A 177 5.73 8.94 6.10
N GLY A 178 6.01 9.01 7.40
CA GLY A 178 7.15 9.76 7.92
C GLY A 178 7.13 11.21 7.48
N ARG A 179 8.12 11.63 6.66
CA ARG A 179 8.22 12.99 6.11
C ARG A 179 7.40 13.22 4.84
N MET A 180 6.83 12.18 4.25
CA MET A 180 6.07 12.26 3.00
C MET A 180 4.60 12.57 3.31
N LEU A 181 4.14 13.76 2.94
CA LEU A 181 2.73 14.15 3.09
C LEU A 181 1.94 13.73 1.83
N PHE A 182 0.88 12.94 2.00
CA PHE A 182 0.07 12.48 0.88
C PHE A 182 -0.94 13.54 0.41
N LEU A 183 -0.80 13.98 -0.82
CA LEU A 183 -1.61 15.03 -1.44
C LEU A 183 -2.86 14.48 -2.11
N SER A 184 -3.89 15.32 -2.25
CA SER A 184 -5.19 14.92 -2.82
C SER A 184 -5.06 14.40 -4.25
N ALA A 185 -6.07 13.65 -4.71
CA ALA A 185 -6.13 13.19 -6.10
C ALA A 185 -6.09 14.35 -7.12
N ASP A 186 -6.64 15.52 -6.77
CA ASP A 186 -6.59 16.71 -7.64
C ASP A 186 -5.19 17.34 -7.73
N ARG A 187 -4.33 17.07 -6.74
CA ARG A 187 -2.90 17.45 -6.80
C ARG A 187 -2.14 16.49 -7.71
N LEU A 188 -2.46 15.19 -7.68
CA LEU A 188 -1.86 14.20 -8.57
C LEU A 188 -1.94 14.60 -10.05
N ALA A 189 -3.09 15.11 -10.49
CA ALA A 189 -3.25 15.58 -11.86
C ALA A 189 -2.31 16.75 -12.22
N ARG A 190 -2.05 17.64 -11.26
CA ARG A 190 -1.16 18.81 -11.45
C ARG A 190 0.32 18.45 -11.35
N SER A 191 0.68 17.52 -10.45
CA SER A 191 2.05 17.03 -10.34
C SER A 191 2.46 16.17 -11.55
N ALA A 192 1.51 15.77 -12.39
CA ALA A 192 1.75 15.02 -13.64
C ALA A 192 2.13 15.91 -14.84
N ASP A 193 2.09 17.24 -14.68
CA ASP A 193 2.39 18.21 -15.73
C ASP A 193 3.82 18.81 -15.62
N GLY A 194 4.64 18.32 -14.67
CA GLY A 194 6.04 18.75 -14.53
C GLY A 194 6.95 18.14 -15.60
N ASP A 195 7.81 18.97 -16.21
CA ASP A 195 8.75 18.60 -17.27
C ASP A 195 9.81 17.58 -16.82
N GLU A 196 10.33 16.80 -17.78
CA GLU A 196 11.33 15.71 -17.63
C GLU A 196 12.71 16.13 -17.06
N GLN A 197 12.86 17.40 -16.64
CA GLN A 197 14.14 18.02 -16.23
C GLN A 197 14.57 17.74 -14.77
N GLU A 198 13.79 16.97 -13.99
CA GLU A 198 13.99 16.78 -12.54
C GLU A 198 14.84 15.55 -12.15
N VAL A 199 15.84 15.20 -12.96
CA VAL A 199 16.56 13.91 -12.84
C VAL A 199 17.52 13.86 -11.63
N GLU A 200 18.06 15.00 -11.18
CA GLU A 200 19.09 15.02 -10.13
C GLU A 200 18.50 14.88 -8.70
N ASP A 201 17.40 15.57 -8.39
CA ASP A 201 16.70 15.47 -7.09
C ASP A 201 15.88 14.18 -6.93
N ALA A 202 15.52 13.53 -8.05
CA ALA A 202 14.76 12.30 -8.05
C ALA A 202 15.49 11.13 -7.36
N GLY A 203 16.83 11.11 -7.41
CA GLY A 203 17.63 10.07 -6.74
C GLY A 203 17.53 10.14 -5.21
N ASP A 204 17.69 11.34 -4.65
CA ASP A 204 17.57 11.58 -3.21
C ASP A 204 16.14 11.34 -2.72
N ASP A 205 15.14 11.79 -3.47
CA ASP A 205 13.73 11.57 -3.13
C ASP A 205 13.37 10.09 -3.21
N ALA A 206 13.88 9.35 -4.20
CA ALA A 206 13.68 7.92 -4.30
C ALA A 206 14.33 7.19 -3.13
N ALA A 207 15.58 7.51 -2.79
CA ALA A 207 16.25 6.94 -1.61
C ALA A 207 15.48 7.24 -0.33
N ARG A 208 14.97 8.47 -0.19
CA ARG A 208 14.14 8.86 0.96
C ARG A 208 12.84 8.07 1.03
N LEU A 209 12.11 7.91 -0.09
CA LEU A 209 10.92 7.06 -0.16
C LEU A 209 11.24 5.65 0.35
N GLN A 210 12.35 5.05 -0.09
CA GLN A 210 12.74 3.73 0.37
C GLN A 210 12.96 3.68 1.89
N VAL A 211 13.62 4.69 2.47
CA VAL A 211 13.83 4.79 3.92
C VAL A 211 12.52 4.87 4.68
N GLU A 212 11.58 5.73 4.25
CA GLU A 212 10.30 5.90 4.93
C GLU A 212 9.43 4.62 4.85
N VAL A 213 9.52 3.89 3.72
CA VAL A 213 8.89 2.57 3.56
C VAL A 213 9.49 1.55 4.52
N GLU A 214 10.83 1.50 4.66
CA GLU A 214 11.47 0.59 5.62
C GLU A 214 11.07 0.91 7.06
N ILE A 215 11.02 2.20 7.43
CA ILE A 215 10.59 2.63 8.77
C ILE A 215 9.13 2.21 9.02
N HIS A 216 8.24 2.44 8.05
CA HIS A 216 6.83 2.04 8.13
C HIS A 216 6.70 0.52 8.30
N ASN A 217 7.39 -0.26 7.47
CA ASN A 217 7.34 -1.72 7.54
C ASN A 217 7.97 -2.26 8.84
N ALA A 218 9.06 -1.68 9.32
CA ALA A 218 9.72 -2.07 10.57
C ALA A 218 8.78 -1.92 11.80
N ALA A 219 7.81 -0.99 11.74
CA ALA A 219 6.79 -0.85 12.78
C ALA A 219 5.68 -1.91 12.70
N ILE A 220 5.56 -2.65 11.60
CA ILE A 220 4.52 -3.67 11.37
C ILE A 220 5.08 -5.09 11.51
N LEU A 221 6.29 -5.33 11.00
CA LEU A 221 6.92 -6.66 10.96
C LEU A 221 6.95 -7.40 12.32
N PRO A 222 7.18 -6.75 13.48
CA PRO A 222 7.15 -7.44 14.77
C PRO A 222 5.79 -8.03 15.15
N ASP A 223 4.69 -7.47 14.63
CA ASP A 223 3.32 -7.89 14.93
C ASP A 223 2.81 -9.04 14.07
N LEU A 224 3.53 -9.38 12.98
CA LEU A 224 3.14 -10.45 12.07
C LEU A 224 3.36 -11.82 12.71
N GLU A 225 2.54 -12.79 12.30
CA GLU A 225 2.78 -14.20 12.65
C GLU A 225 4.19 -14.62 12.21
N ARG A 226 4.95 -15.18 13.16
CA ARG A 226 6.23 -15.80 12.90
C ARG A 226 6.02 -17.30 12.89
N ASP A 227 5.85 -17.86 11.70
CA ASP A 227 5.86 -19.31 11.49
C ASP A 227 6.98 -19.64 10.52
N SER A 228 7.61 -20.80 10.72
CA SER A 228 8.78 -21.24 9.96
C SER A 228 8.39 -21.66 8.53
N ALA A 229 8.32 -20.64 7.68
CA ALA A 229 8.47 -20.59 6.22
C ALA A 229 7.43 -21.27 5.30
N PRO A 230 6.19 -20.75 5.20
CA PRO A 230 5.51 -20.73 3.92
C PRO A 230 6.23 -19.75 2.97
N ARG A 231 6.62 -20.23 1.79
CA ARG A 231 7.15 -19.38 0.70
C ARG A 231 6.07 -18.39 0.24
N PRO A 232 6.44 -17.23 -0.35
CA PRO A 232 5.46 -16.34 -0.98
C PRO A 232 4.56 -17.12 -1.96
N PRO A 233 3.25 -16.82 -2.04
CA PRO A 233 2.36 -17.45 -3.00
C PRO A 233 2.93 -17.37 -4.41
N ALA A 234 2.86 -18.46 -5.18
CA ALA A 234 3.27 -18.45 -6.58
C ALA A 234 2.52 -17.37 -7.38
N GLY A 235 1.22 -17.19 -7.10
CA GLY A 235 0.41 -16.13 -7.73
C GLY A 235 0.84 -14.71 -7.34
N LEU A 236 1.38 -14.50 -6.13
CA LEU A 236 1.97 -13.22 -5.73
C LEU A 236 3.20 -12.92 -6.58
N ILE A 237 4.13 -13.88 -6.65
CA ILE A 237 5.36 -13.72 -7.44
C ILE A 237 5.03 -13.52 -8.92
N ALA A 238 4.12 -14.31 -9.49
CA ALA A 238 3.70 -14.19 -10.88
C ALA A 238 3.07 -12.82 -11.18
N THR A 239 2.22 -12.31 -10.28
CA THR A 239 1.64 -10.96 -10.42
C THR A 239 2.73 -9.88 -10.40
N LEU A 240 3.67 -9.94 -9.45
CA LEU A 240 4.75 -8.95 -9.37
C LEU A 240 5.68 -9.03 -10.59
N GLU A 241 6.00 -10.22 -11.07
CA GLU A 241 6.80 -10.40 -12.28
C GLU A 241 6.08 -9.89 -13.53
N PHE A 242 4.76 -10.09 -13.63
CA PHE A 242 3.96 -9.56 -14.73
C PHE A 242 4.09 -8.03 -14.82
N PHE A 243 3.89 -7.32 -13.72
CA PHE A 243 4.05 -5.86 -13.70
C PHE A 243 5.51 -5.43 -13.91
N ALA A 244 6.49 -6.15 -13.36
CA ALA A 244 7.90 -5.80 -13.50
C ALA A 244 8.43 -5.98 -14.94
N ARG A 245 7.91 -6.94 -15.71
CA ARG A 245 8.34 -7.21 -17.10
C ARG A 245 7.99 -6.09 -18.07
N ASP A 246 6.93 -5.33 -17.79
CA ASP A 246 6.50 -4.21 -18.64
C ASP A 246 7.54 -3.07 -18.71
N LEU A 247 8.53 -3.10 -17.80
CA LEU A 247 9.72 -2.24 -17.83
C LEU A 247 10.68 -2.55 -19.00
N ASP A 248 10.77 -3.81 -19.42
CA ASP A 248 11.78 -4.26 -20.40
C ASP A 248 11.32 -4.04 -21.85
N VAL A 249 10.01 -4.10 -22.11
CA VAL A 249 9.43 -3.81 -23.42
C VAL A 249 9.61 -2.34 -23.78
N GLN A 250 9.32 -1.43 -22.85
CA GLN A 250 9.48 0.01 -23.10
C GLN A 250 10.94 0.46 -23.22
N ARG A 251 11.89 -0.20 -22.55
CA ARG A 251 13.33 0.06 -22.73
C ARG A 251 13.82 -0.36 -24.11
N SER A 252 13.26 -1.43 -24.66
CA SER A 252 13.63 -1.94 -25.98
C SER A 252 13.10 -1.04 -27.10
N GLU A 253 11.93 -0.42 -26.93
CA GLU A 253 11.36 0.54 -27.87
C GLU A 253 12.04 1.92 -27.83
N GLN A 254 12.65 2.32 -26.71
CA GLN A 254 13.39 3.58 -26.58
C GLN A 254 14.86 3.49 -27.03
N ALA A 255 15.39 2.29 -27.23
CA ALA A 255 16.80 2.04 -27.56
C ALA A 255 17.12 2.00 -29.06
N GLU A 256 16.17 2.33 -29.95
CA GLU A 256 16.45 2.61 -31.37
C GLU A 256 16.55 4.13 -31.63
N PRO A 257 17.74 4.74 -31.53
CA PRO A 257 18.04 5.95 -32.26
C PRO A 257 18.49 5.59 -33.69
N ALA A 258 17.90 6.27 -34.66
CA ALA A 258 18.38 6.32 -36.06
C ALA A 258 19.71 7.09 -36.17
#